data_AF-A0A4Y5T8C0-F1
#
_entry.id   AF-A0A4Y5T8C0-F1
#
_cell.length_a   1.000
_cell.length_b   1.000
_cell.length_c   1.000
_cell.angle_alpha   90.00
_cell.angle_beta   90.00
_cell.angle_gamma   90.00
#
_symmetry.space_group_name_H-M   'P 1'
#
loop_
_entity.id
_entity.type
_entity.pdbx_description
1 polymer ?
#
loop_
_entity_poly.entity_id
_entity_poly.type
_entity_poly.pdbx_seq_one_letter_code
_entity_poly.pdbx_strand_id
1 'polypeptide(L)'
;MRLISSDKPTSGYKCKIWVRSTNKINLKKWRSVLPLNPTCQGLPTNIKRFTLIRAPLGSKKSKEQYELIEYGYQFCFFSTSASVLLKILDVIRYPVGVKLKISVLTGGS
;
A
#
# COMPACT_ATOMS: atom_id res chain seq x y z
N MET A 1 6.89 -34.04 -26.28
CA MET A 1 8.10 -33.38 -26.81
C MET A 1 8.15 -31.98 -26.22
N ARG A 2 9.17 -31.63 -25.42
CA ARG A 2 9.29 -30.32 -24.75
C ARG A 2 9.59 -29.25 -25.80
N LEU A 3 8.68 -28.32 -26.01
CA LEU A 3 9.00 -27.02 -26.59
C LEU A 3 9.43 -26.13 -25.43
N ILE A 4 10.73 -26.09 -25.16
CA ILE A 4 11.33 -25.06 -24.33
C ILE A 4 11.33 -23.82 -25.23
N SER A 5 10.25 -23.02 -25.17
CA SER A 5 10.27 -21.69 -25.76
C SER A 5 11.34 -20.89 -25.03
N SER A 6 12.31 -20.42 -25.79
CA SER A 6 13.34 -19.49 -25.34
C SER A 6 12.69 -18.13 -25.05
N ASP A 7 11.98 -18.00 -23.94
CA ASP A 7 11.48 -16.71 -23.48
C ASP A 7 12.65 -15.90 -22.92
N LYS A 8 13.22 -15.04 -23.78
CA LYS A 8 13.98 -13.88 -23.34
C LYS A 8 13.15 -13.17 -22.24
N PRO A 9 13.75 -12.71 -21.13
CA PRO A 9 12.99 -11.95 -20.14
C PRO A 9 12.40 -10.73 -20.82
N THR A 10 11.07 -10.70 -20.96
CA THR A 10 10.36 -9.60 -21.60
C THR A 10 10.56 -8.37 -20.72
N SER A 11 11.35 -7.41 -21.21
CA SER A 11 11.55 -6.13 -20.53
C SER A 11 10.18 -5.51 -20.25
N GLY A 12 9.91 -5.29 -18.97
CA GLY A 12 8.61 -4.84 -18.51
C GLY A 12 8.72 -4.10 -17.18
N TYR A 13 7.65 -3.40 -16.84
CA TYR A 13 7.55 -2.57 -15.65
C TYR A 13 6.78 -3.33 -14.59
N LYS A 14 7.42 -3.61 -13.46
CA LYS A 14 6.76 -4.13 -12.27
C LYS A 14 6.53 -2.99 -11.30
N CYS A 15 5.27 -2.68 -11.01
CA CYS A 15 4.93 -1.67 -10.04
C CYS A 15 4.35 -2.31 -8.77
N LYS A 16 4.89 -1.88 -7.63
CA LYS A 16 4.41 -2.22 -6.30
C LYS A 16 3.85 -0.96 -5.65
N ILE A 17 2.63 -1.06 -5.14
CA ILE A 17 1.97 0.01 -4.41
C ILE A 17 1.68 -0.49 -3.00
N TRP A 18 2.09 0.28 -2.01
CA TRP A 18 1.68 0.09 -0.62
C TRP A 18 0.76 1.22 -0.22
N VAL A 19 -0.38 0.86 0.36
CA VAL A 19 -1.37 1.80 0.86
C VAL A 19 -1.58 1.54 2.34
N ARG A 20 -1.56 2.60 3.14
CA ARG A 20 -1.87 2.52 4.57
C ARG A 20 -2.87 3.60 5.00
N SER A 21 -3.71 3.28 5.97
CA SER A 21 -4.63 4.25 6.56
C SER A 21 -5.00 3.85 7.99
N THR A 22 -5.28 4.83 8.83
CA THR A 22 -5.87 4.61 10.17
C THR A 22 -7.36 4.31 10.09
N ASN A 23 -8.00 4.56 8.93
CA ASN A 23 -9.42 4.31 8.71
C ASN A 23 -9.63 3.20 7.67
N LYS A 24 -10.22 2.07 8.11
CA LYS A 24 -10.53 0.93 7.22
C LYS A 24 -11.46 1.32 6.06
N ILE A 25 -12.39 2.26 6.26
CA ILE A 25 -13.35 2.69 5.24
C ILE A 25 -12.61 3.41 4.10
N ASN A 26 -11.70 4.33 4.45
CA ASN A 26 -10.86 5.01 3.45
C ASN A 26 -10.03 4.02 2.66
N LEU A 27 -9.44 3.03 3.32
CA LEU A 27 -8.66 1.99 2.67
C LEU A 27 -9.51 1.13 1.69
N LYS A 28 -10.74 0.77 2.07
CA LYS A 28 -11.69 0.06 1.20
C LYS A 28 -12.12 0.91 0.00
N LYS A 29 -12.49 2.18 0.22
CA LYS A 29 -12.88 3.11 -0.85
C LYS A 29 -11.73 3.37 -1.82
N TRP A 30 -10.51 3.52 -1.31
CA TRP A 30 -9.35 3.70 -2.17
C TRP A 30 -9.10 2.47 -3.05
N ARG A 31 -9.29 1.25 -2.51
CA ARG A 31 -9.18 0.02 -3.29
C ARG A 31 -10.16 -0.03 -4.47
N SER A 32 -11.37 0.53 -4.34
CA SER A 32 -12.33 0.56 -5.46
C SER A 32 -11.99 1.58 -6.56
N VAL A 33 -11.05 2.49 -6.33
CA VAL A 33 -10.57 3.44 -7.35
C VAL A 33 -9.59 2.78 -8.33
N LEU A 34 -8.94 1.69 -7.92
CA LEU A 34 -7.99 0.99 -8.79
C LEU A 34 -8.72 0.42 -10.02
N PRO A 35 -8.33 0.81 -11.25
CA PRO A 35 -9.03 0.44 -12.47
C PRO A 35 -8.83 -1.03 -12.90
N LEU A 36 -8.13 -1.83 -12.09
CA LEU A 36 -7.80 -3.23 -12.37
C LEU A 36 -8.15 -4.07 -11.13
N ASN A 37 -8.24 -5.39 -11.29
CA ASN A 37 -8.19 -6.35 -10.17
C ASN A 37 -6.73 -6.79 -9.96
N PRO A 38 -5.82 -5.92 -9.44
CA PRO A 38 -4.45 -6.32 -9.19
C PRO A 38 -4.40 -7.40 -8.12
N THR A 39 -3.31 -8.15 -8.13
CA THR A 39 -2.97 -8.99 -6.98
C THR A 39 -2.89 -8.11 -5.74
N CYS A 40 -3.74 -8.41 -4.76
CA CYS A 40 -3.91 -7.65 -3.53
C CYS A 40 -3.50 -8.53 -2.35
N GLN A 41 -2.53 -8.06 -1.59
CA GLN A 41 -2.07 -8.73 -0.37
C GLN A 41 -2.36 -7.83 0.83
N GLY A 42 -2.99 -8.40 1.87
CA GLY A 42 -3.13 -7.72 3.17
C GLY A 42 -1.76 -7.51 3.80
N LEU A 43 -1.48 -6.29 4.26
CA LEU A 43 -0.30 -6.02 5.06
C LEU A 43 -0.62 -6.21 6.54
N PRO A 44 0.38 -6.55 7.38
CA PRO A 44 0.21 -6.56 8.82
C PRO A 44 -0.29 -5.21 9.34
N THR A 45 -1.25 -5.27 10.25
CA THR A 45 -1.73 -4.09 10.96
C THR A 45 -0.61 -3.56 11.85
N ASN A 46 -0.30 -2.27 11.71
CA ASN A 46 0.69 -1.61 12.56
C ASN A 46 -0.03 -0.98 13.75
N ILE A 47 0.34 -1.38 14.96
CA ILE A 47 -0.29 -0.91 16.20
C ILE A 47 0.78 -0.18 17.01
N LYS A 48 0.60 1.12 17.22
CA LYS A 48 1.43 1.91 18.13
C LYS A 48 0.65 2.17 19.41
N ARG A 49 1.23 1.79 20.55
CA ARG A 49 0.62 1.95 21.87
C ARG A 49 1.36 3.03 22.65
N PHE A 50 0.59 3.88 23.31
CA PHE A 50 1.11 4.95 24.16
C PHE A 50 0.39 4.90 25.50
N THR A 51 1.11 5.11 26.58
CA THR A 51 0.50 5.23 27.91
C THR A 51 0.74 6.65 28.41
N LEU A 52 -0.33 7.38 28.66
CA LEU A 52 -0.27 8.74 29.16
C LEU A 52 -0.74 8.78 30.61
N ILE A 53 -0.13 9.66 31.39
CA ILE A 53 -0.64 9.98 32.73
C ILE A 53 -1.93 10.76 32.54
N ARG A 54 -3.00 10.34 33.24
CA ARG A 54 -4.33 10.92 33.06
C ARG A 54 -4.44 12.33 33.62
N ALA A 55 -3.71 12.62 34.70
CA ALA A 55 -3.71 13.91 35.35
C ALA A 55 -2.63 14.84 34.75
N PRO A 56 -2.95 16.11 34.45
CA PRO A 56 -1.98 17.07 33.92
C PRO A 56 -0.86 17.41 34.93
N LEU A 57 -1.14 17.33 36.25
CA LEU A 57 -0.15 17.46 37.32
C LEU A 57 -0.51 16.57 38.52
N GLY A 58 0.51 16.15 39.29
CA GLY A 58 0.37 15.61 40.65
C GLY A 58 0.08 14.10 40.78
N SER A 59 -0.68 13.46 39.89
CA SER A 59 -1.06 12.04 40.05
C SER A 59 -0.39 11.12 39.04
N LYS A 60 0.72 10.48 39.42
CA LYS A 60 1.42 9.46 38.59
C LYS A 60 0.74 8.07 38.62
N LYS A 61 -0.26 7.87 39.48
CA LYS A 61 -0.91 6.56 39.68
C LYS A 61 -1.98 6.26 38.63
N SER A 62 -2.67 7.28 38.10
CA SER A 62 -3.69 7.11 37.08
C SER A 62 -3.07 7.21 35.68
N LYS A 63 -3.16 6.12 34.92
CA LYS A 63 -2.64 6.00 33.55
C LYS A 63 -3.73 5.55 32.60
N GLU A 64 -3.67 6.03 31.37
CA GLU A 64 -4.58 5.67 30.29
C GLU A 64 -3.77 5.19 29.08
N GLN A 65 -4.29 4.16 28.40
CA GLN A 65 -3.65 3.58 27.23
C GLN A 65 -4.36 4.04 25.97
N TYR A 66 -3.58 4.43 24.99
CA TYR A 66 -4.03 4.87 23.68
C TYR A 66 -3.39 3.98 22.61
N GLU A 67 -4.16 3.67 21.58
CA GLU A 67 -3.69 2.90 20.44
C GLU A 67 -3.89 3.68 19.14
N LEU A 68 -2.85 3.74 18.32
CA LEU A 68 -2.92 4.18 16.93
C LEU A 68 -2.78 2.94 16.04
N ILE A 69 -3.86 2.58 15.36
CA ILE A 69 -3.91 1.42 14.48
C ILE A 69 -3.85 1.88 13.03
N GLU A 70 -2.90 1.36 12.25
CA GLU A 70 -2.80 1.55 10.81
C GLU A 70 -2.99 0.22 10.08
N TYR A 71 -3.93 0.20 9.15
CA TYR A 71 -4.19 -0.91 8.24
C TYR A 71 -3.45 -0.70 6.93
N GLY A 72 -3.18 -1.77 6.18
CA GLY A 72 -2.59 -1.62 4.87
C GLY A 72 -2.85 -2.74 3.88
N TYR A 73 -2.70 -2.40 2.61
CA TYR A 73 -2.69 -3.33 1.49
C TYR A 73 -1.46 -3.09 0.62
N GLN A 74 -1.00 -4.15 -0.02
CA GLN A 74 -0.03 -4.11 -1.09
C GLN A 74 -0.70 -4.56 -2.38
N PHE A 75 -0.46 -3.80 -3.44
CA PHE A 75 -0.87 -4.15 -4.79
C PHE A 75 0.36 -4.33 -5.67
N CYS A 76 0.33 -5.33 -6.54
CA CYS A 76 1.37 -5.53 -7.55
C CYS A 76 0.74 -5.66 -8.93
N PHE A 77 1.33 -4.96 -9.90
CA PHE A 77 0.94 -5.07 -11.29
C PHE A 77 2.19 -5.08 -12.18
N PHE A 78 2.03 -5.74 -13.32
CA PHE A 78 3.04 -5.86 -14.35
C PHE A 78 2.47 -5.28 -15.63
N SER A 79 3.25 -4.46 -16.33
CA SER A 79 2.89 -3.96 -17.65
C SER A 79 4.11 -3.91 -18.53
N THR A 80 3.97 -4.31 -19.79
CA THR A 80 4.98 -4.11 -20.83
C THR A 80 4.98 -2.67 -21.36
N SER A 81 3.90 -1.91 -21.13
CA SER A 81 3.73 -0.55 -21.63
C SER A 81 3.86 0.50 -20.52
N ALA A 82 4.85 1.38 -20.66
CA ALA A 82 5.03 2.51 -19.75
C ALA A 82 3.81 3.44 -19.71
N SER A 83 3.15 3.67 -20.85
CA SER A 83 1.97 4.55 -20.92
C SER A 83 0.79 4.00 -20.12
N VAL A 84 0.59 2.68 -20.10
CA VAL A 84 -0.49 2.06 -19.30
C VAL A 84 -0.20 2.24 -17.82
N LEU A 85 1.04 1.99 -17.39
CA LEU A 85 1.50 2.24 -16.03
C LEU A 85 1.27 3.70 -15.63
N LEU A 86 1.69 4.67 -16.44
CA LEU A 86 1.56 6.09 -16.14
C LEU A 86 0.09 6.53 -16.00
N LYS A 87 -0.80 6.03 -16.86
CA LYS A 87 -2.25 6.31 -16.75
C LYS A 87 -2.82 5.81 -15.42
N ILE A 88 -2.43 4.62 -14.96
CA ILE A 88 -2.85 4.09 -13.66
C ILE A 88 -2.32 4.96 -12.54
N LEU A 89 -1.04 5.37 -12.61
CA LEU A 89 -0.42 6.24 -11.61
C LEU A 89 -1.10 7.61 -11.53
N ASP A 90 -1.54 8.14 -12.67
CA ASP A 90 -2.26 9.41 -12.73
C ASP A 90 -3.64 9.34 -12.05
N VAL A 91 -4.38 8.23 -12.25
CA VAL A 91 -5.67 7.98 -11.56
C VAL A 91 -5.50 7.96 -10.04
N ILE A 92 -4.38 7.45 -9.52
CA ILE A 92 -4.12 7.31 -8.08
C ILE A 92 -3.26 8.43 -7.48
N ARG A 93 -2.95 9.47 -8.27
CA ARG A 93 -2.00 10.55 -7.92
C ARG A 93 -2.39 11.30 -6.64
N TYR A 94 -3.68 11.44 -6.36
CA TYR A 94 -4.20 12.20 -5.23
C TYR A 94 -4.89 11.29 -4.20
N PRO A 95 -4.11 10.60 -3.34
CA PRO A 95 -4.68 9.73 -2.33
C PRO A 95 -5.33 10.55 -1.20
N VAL A 96 -6.66 10.55 -1.13
CA VAL A 96 -7.39 11.17 -0.01
C VAL A 96 -7.55 10.16 1.13
N GLY A 97 -7.09 10.53 2.33
CA GLY A 97 -7.29 9.72 3.54
C GLY A 97 -6.48 8.43 3.60
N VAL A 98 -5.49 8.26 2.72
CA VAL A 98 -4.55 7.14 2.73
C VAL A 98 -3.11 7.62 2.47
N LYS A 99 -2.13 6.92 3.03
CA LYS A 99 -0.71 7.09 2.73
C LYS A 99 -0.34 6.14 1.60
N LEU A 100 0.34 6.66 0.58
CA LEU A 100 0.70 5.92 -0.62
C LEU A 100 2.23 5.84 -0.75
N LYS A 101 2.76 4.64 -1.01
CA LYS A 101 4.15 4.44 -1.42
C LYS A 101 4.15 3.64 -2.71
N ILE A 102 4.82 4.14 -3.74
CA ILE A 102 4.88 3.51 -5.06
C ILE A 102 6.35 3.18 -5.35
N SER A 103 6.61 2.00 -5.88
CA SER A 103 7.91 1.59 -6.40
C SER A 103 7.70 0.98 -7.78
N VAL A 104 8.41 1.51 -8.77
CA VAL A 104 8.45 0.99 -10.13
C VAL A 104 9.82 0.37 -10.34
N LEU A 105 9.85 -0.90 -10.75
CA LEU A 105 11.04 -1.63 -11.12
C LEU A 105 10.99 -1.87 -12.63
N THR A 106 12.02 -1.41 -13.32
CA THR A 106 12.22 -1.66 -14.74
C THR A 106 13.06 -2.91 -14.92
N GLY A 107 12.58 -3.91 -15.67
CA GLY A 107 13.41 -5.02 -16.11
C GLY A 107 14.40 -4.51 -17.16
N GLY A 108 15.61 -4.18 -16.72
CA GLY A 108 16.74 -3.89 -17.61
C GLY A 108 17.29 -5.20 -18.16
N SER A 109 17.35 -5.29 -19.48
CA SER A 109 18.15 -6.24 -20.26
C SER A 109 19.64 -6.07 -19.98
#